data_AF-A0A8I1PJF9-F1
#
_entry.id   AF-A0A8I1PJF9-F1
#
_cell.length_a   1.000
_cell.length_b   1.000
_cell.length_c   1.000
_cell.angle_alpha   90.00
_cell.angle_beta   90.00
_cell.angle_gamma   90.00
#
_symmetry.space_group_name_H-M   'P 1'
#
loop_
_entity.id
_entity.type
_entity.pdbx_description
1 polymer ?
#
loop_
_entity_poly.entity_id
_entity_poly.type
_entity_poly.pdbx_seq_one_letter_code
_entity_poly.pdbx_strand_id
1 'polypeptide(L)'
;MSSTQDHGPARIRARFGRVAALAVIGLVAAGCSAAGGQPVTDASTTPPAPPTPSRTYAAAQVQAIVTFYAAADNDPPGSTDIAYPSDRHRTAGGTGTFDDPITMATDVREIPVGGLVYSPKLQRYFVMEDDCAPCIQEWGASKKAHVAFWIGGGTDARVAACEDSLTSARPVAIEYDPPPGLPVDTRPLYANGRCWPAT
;
A
#
# COMPACT_ATOMS: atom_id res chain seq x y z
N MET A 1 -5.02 59.91 -17.40
CA MET A 1 -3.56 59.94 -17.18
C MET A 1 -3.19 58.49 -16.88
N SER A 2 -2.86 57.67 -17.90
CA SER A 2 -1.51 57.49 -18.46
C SER A 2 -0.51 57.19 -17.35
N SER A 3 0.34 56.17 -17.36
CA SER A 3 0.86 55.20 -18.33
C SER A 3 1.64 54.19 -17.43
N THR A 4 2.05 52.97 -17.75
CA THR A 4 2.72 52.46 -18.94
C THR A 4 2.83 50.94 -18.74
N GLN A 5 2.64 50.19 -19.82
CA GLN A 5 3.06 48.79 -19.93
C GLN A 5 4.59 48.72 -19.98
N ASP A 6 5.19 47.66 -19.44
CA ASP A 6 6.55 47.29 -19.82
C ASP A 6 6.59 45.82 -20.28
N HIS A 7 7.23 45.61 -21.43
CA HIS A 7 7.35 44.36 -22.17
C HIS A 7 8.81 43.90 -22.09
N GLY A 8 9.06 42.79 -21.38
CA GLY A 8 10.35 42.10 -21.39
C GLY A 8 10.36 40.94 -22.41
N PRO A 9 11.44 40.73 -23.19
CA PRO A 9 11.42 39.89 -24.38
C PRO A 9 11.57 38.39 -24.10
N ALA A 10 10.81 37.60 -24.87
CA ALA A 10 11.01 36.16 -25.05
C ALA A 10 12.40 35.88 -25.67
N ARG A 11 13.17 34.97 -25.05
CA ARG A 11 14.39 34.41 -25.65
C ARG A 11 14.22 32.92 -25.92
N ILE A 12 13.95 32.65 -27.19
CA ILE A 12 14.10 31.36 -27.87
C ILE A 12 15.57 30.93 -27.78
N ARG A 13 15.82 29.70 -27.31
CA ARG A 13 17.04 28.96 -27.65
C ARG A 13 16.69 27.52 -27.99
N ALA A 14 16.43 27.29 -29.27
CA ALA A 14 16.56 26.00 -29.90
C ALA A 14 18.04 25.61 -29.93
N ARG A 15 18.38 24.39 -29.50
CA ARG A 15 19.56 23.68 -29.99
C ARG A 15 19.21 22.24 -30.28
N PHE A 16 19.31 21.94 -31.56
CA PHE A 16 19.31 20.61 -32.15
C PHE A 16 20.47 19.79 -31.60
N GLY A 17 20.18 18.55 -31.22
CA GLY A 17 21.16 17.48 -31.03
C GLY A 17 20.65 16.21 -31.70
N ARG A 18 20.98 16.03 -32.98
CA ARG A 18 20.88 14.76 -33.71
C ARG A 18 22.28 14.15 -33.77
N VAL A 19 22.50 12.96 -33.21
CA VAL A 19 23.52 11.94 -33.59
C VAL A 19 23.20 10.70 -32.74
N ALA A 20 23.17 9.43 -33.17
CA ALA A 20 23.12 8.75 -34.46
C ALA A 20 22.66 7.32 -34.14
N ALA A 21 21.78 6.76 -34.97
CA ALA A 21 21.46 5.34 -34.94
C ALA A 21 22.60 4.56 -35.61
N LEU A 22 23.25 3.67 -34.86
CA LEU A 22 24.12 2.65 -35.43
C LEU A 22 23.28 1.39 -35.66
N ALA A 23 22.84 1.23 -36.90
CA ALA A 23 22.34 -0.04 -37.43
C ALA A 23 23.53 -0.97 -37.69
N VAL A 24 23.58 -2.10 -37.01
CA VAL A 24 24.48 -3.21 -37.36
C VAL A 24 23.66 -4.23 -38.13
N ILE A 25 23.90 -4.29 -39.43
CA ILE A 25 23.46 -5.35 -40.33
C ILE A 25 24.39 -6.54 -40.11
N GLY A 26 23.85 -7.66 -39.62
CA GLY A 26 24.54 -8.94 -39.49
C GLY A 26 23.86 -9.99 -40.37
N LEU A 27 24.67 -10.61 -41.23
CA LEU A 27 24.32 -11.59 -42.26
C LEU A 27 23.52 -12.81 -41.75
N VAL A 28 22.65 -13.29 -42.65
CA VAL A 28 21.97 -14.59 -42.60
C VAL A 28 22.97 -15.74 -42.77
N ALA A 29 22.89 -16.75 -41.92
CA ALA A 29 23.42 -18.09 -42.18
C ALA A 29 22.31 -19.12 -41.89
N ALA A 30 21.86 -19.79 -42.94
CA ALA A 30 21.08 -21.02 -42.86
C ALA A 30 22.03 -22.21 -42.61
N GLY A 31 21.65 -23.15 -41.75
CA GLY A 31 22.41 -24.38 -41.60
C GLY A 31 22.00 -25.29 -40.44
N CYS A 32 21.30 -26.37 -40.79
CA CYS A 32 21.30 -27.72 -40.21
C CYS A 32 20.84 -27.94 -38.75
N SER A 33 19.74 -28.70 -38.64
CA SER A 33 19.35 -29.48 -37.47
C SER A 33 20.45 -30.48 -37.07
N ALA A 34 20.77 -30.53 -35.77
CA ALA A 34 21.32 -31.70 -35.12
C ALA A 34 20.77 -31.77 -33.69
N ALA A 35 19.98 -32.81 -33.43
CA ALA A 35 19.61 -33.21 -32.08
C ALA A 35 20.88 -33.67 -31.35
N GLY A 36 21.22 -33.02 -30.25
CA GLY A 36 22.29 -33.40 -29.34
C GLY A 36 21.82 -33.18 -27.91
N GLY A 37 21.66 -34.27 -27.16
CA GLY A 37 21.19 -34.23 -25.78
C GLY A 37 22.15 -33.46 -24.86
N GLN A 38 21.60 -32.54 -24.07
CA GLN A 38 22.34 -31.94 -22.96
C GLN A 38 22.38 -32.92 -21.78
N PRO A 39 23.53 -33.08 -21.11
CA PRO A 39 23.60 -33.81 -19.85
C PRO A 39 22.82 -33.06 -18.78
N VAL A 40 21.95 -33.79 -18.10
CA VAL A 40 21.30 -33.36 -16.85
C VAL A 40 22.37 -33.02 -15.81
N THR A 41 22.53 -31.75 -15.49
CA THR A 41 23.31 -31.31 -14.34
C THR A 41 22.54 -31.67 -13.08
N ASP A 42 23.14 -32.51 -12.24
CA ASP A 42 22.61 -32.93 -10.94
C ASP A 42 22.09 -31.73 -10.13
N ALA A 43 20.84 -31.85 -9.69
CA ALA A 43 20.23 -30.94 -8.75
C ALA A 43 21.02 -30.99 -7.43
N SER A 44 21.64 -29.87 -7.07
CA SER A 44 22.23 -29.67 -5.74
C SER A 44 21.09 -29.61 -4.71
N THR A 45 20.92 -30.68 -3.95
CA THR A 45 19.95 -30.78 -2.86
C THR A 45 20.41 -29.91 -1.69
N THR A 46 20.04 -28.63 -1.68
CA THR A 46 20.15 -27.78 -0.48
C THR A 46 19.25 -28.39 0.61
N PRO A 47 19.78 -28.66 1.82
CA PRO A 47 18.95 -29.12 2.93
C PRO A 47 17.81 -28.13 3.22
N PRO A 48 16.59 -28.59 3.53
CA PRO A 48 15.50 -27.70 3.89
C PRO A 48 15.90 -26.86 5.10
N ALA A 49 15.61 -25.55 5.04
CA ALA A 49 15.84 -24.64 6.14
C ALA A 49 15.12 -25.15 7.41
N PRO A 50 15.71 -24.98 8.61
CA PRO A 50 15.04 -25.36 9.85
C PRO A 50 13.69 -24.63 9.95
N PRO A 51 12.65 -25.29 10.48
CA PRO A 51 11.34 -24.64 10.64
C PRO A 51 11.51 -23.41 11.54
N THR A 52 11.09 -22.25 11.03
CA THR A 52 10.97 -21.04 11.83
C THR A 52 10.08 -21.35 13.03
N PRO A 53 10.46 -21.01 14.27
CA PRO A 53 9.64 -21.27 15.43
C PRO A 53 8.24 -20.67 15.19
N SER A 54 7.21 -21.52 15.24
CA SER A 54 5.83 -21.09 15.09
C SER A 54 5.47 -20.19 16.26
N ARG A 55 5.42 -18.89 16.03
CA ARG A 55 4.86 -17.93 16.98
C ARG A 55 3.39 -18.27 17.20
N THR A 56 2.96 -18.34 18.45
CA THR A 56 1.53 -18.42 18.78
C THR A 56 0.92 -17.03 18.59
N TYR A 57 -0.11 -16.96 17.76
CA TYR A 57 -0.92 -15.75 17.54
C TYR A 57 -2.06 -15.69 18.56
N ALA A 58 -2.33 -14.52 19.12
CA ALA A 58 -3.39 -14.35 20.12
C ALA A 58 -4.79 -14.28 19.49
N ALA A 59 -4.92 -13.69 18.30
CA ALA A 59 -6.17 -13.50 17.55
C ALA A 59 -7.34 -13.01 18.43
N ALA A 60 -7.14 -11.89 19.13
CA ALA A 60 -8.14 -11.33 20.01
C ALA A 60 -9.21 -10.55 19.21
N GLN A 61 -10.48 -10.84 19.44
CA GLN A 61 -11.58 -10.06 18.87
C GLN A 61 -11.73 -8.74 19.61
N VAL A 62 -11.64 -7.62 18.89
CA VAL A 62 -11.76 -6.26 19.43
C VAL A 62 -12.93 -5.56 18.74
N GLN A 63 -13.79 -4.91 19.52
CA GLN A 63 -14.81 -4.01 18.98
C GLN A 63 -14.21 -2.61 18.82
N ALA A 64 -13.90 -2.23 17.59
CA ALA A 64 -13.27 -0.94 17.27
C ALA A 64 -14.18 -0.09 16.40
N ILE A 65 -14.10 1.23 16.56
CA ILE A 65 -14.53 2.13 15.50
C ILE A 65 -13.58 1.95 14.33
N VAL A 66 -14.14 1.80 13.13
CA VAL A 66 -13.39 1.65 11.89
C VAL A 66 -13.78 2.78 10.95
N THR A 67 -12.79 3.62 10.66
CA THR A 67 -12.82 4.66 9.63
C THR A 67 -11.84 4.31 8.51
N PHE A 68 -11.83 5.13 7.47
CA PHE A 68 -10.99 4.95 6.29
C PHE A 68 -10.38 6.29 5.89
N TYR A 69 -9.19 6.24 5.32
CA TYR A 69 -8.46 7.42 4.86
C TYR A 69 -7.66 7.11 3.59
N ALA A 70 -7.27 8.14 2.86
CA ALA A 70 -6.56 8.08 1.60
C ALA A 70 -5.51 9.18 1.52
N ALA A 71 -4.80 9.26 0.38
CA ALA A 71 -3.84 10.34 0.18
C ALA A 71 -4.51 11.73 0.29
N ALA A 72 -5.78 11.87 -0.08
CA ALA A 72 -6.49 13.14 -0.03
C ALA A 72 -6.51 13.79 1.37
N ASP A 73 -6.74 12.99 2.41
CA ASP A 73 -6.92 13.42 3.79
C ASP A 73 -5.80 12.91 4.72
N ASN A 74 -4.75 12.30 4.17
CA ASN A 74 -3.52 11.99 4.88
C ASN A 74 -2.84 13.26 5.43
N ASP A 75 -1.90 13.10 6.37
CA ASP A 75 -1.06 14.20 6.87
C ASP A 75 0.43 13.93 6.54
N PRO A 76 1.05 14.67 5.60
CA PRO A 76 0.49 15.80 4.84
C PRO A 76 -0.55 15.41 3.78
N PRO A 77 -1.51 16.30 3.44
CA PRO A 77 -2.54 16.00 2.45
C PRO A 77 -1.96 15.89 1.05
N GLY A 78 -2.47 14.93 0.29
CA GLY A 78 -2.00 14.53 -1.02
C GLY A 78 -0.80 13.58 -1.00
N SER A 79 -0.32 13.16 0.17
CA SER A 79 0.86 12.31 0.31
C SER A 79 0.49 10.84 0.57
N THR A 80 1.48 9.97 0.39
CA THR A 80 1.45 8.58 0.89
C THR A 80 2.44 8.41 2.03
N ASP A 81 2.87 9.49 2.69
CA ASP A 81 3.80 9.42 3.81
C ASP A 81 3.12 8.72 5.00
N ILE A 82 3.91 8.06 5.84
CA ILE A 82 3.45 7.36 7.04
C ILE A 82 4.30 7.78 8.23
N ALA A 83 3.71 7.83 9.42
CA ALA A 83 4.43 8.21 10.63
C ALA A 83 5.59 7.26 10.99
N TYR A 84 5.48 5.96 10.66
CA TYR A 84 6.45 4.94 11.06
C TYR A 84 6.97 4.09 9.88
N PRO A 85 7.77 4.67 8.97
CA PRO A 85 8.34 3.93 7.86
C PRO A 85 9.32 2.85 8.33
N SER A 86 9.29 1.69 7.69
CA SER A 86 10.11 0.52 8.02
C SER A 86 10.65 -0.16 6.77
N ASP A 87 11.30 -1.30 6.92
CA ASP A 87 11.73 -2.13 5.77
C ASP A 87 10.54 -2.81 5.09
N ARG A 88 9.36 -2.87 5.73
CA ARG A 88 8.12 -3.34 5.09
C ARG A 88 7.58 -2.28 4.14
N HIS A 89 7.19 -1.12 4.68
CA HIS A 89 6.67 0.00 3.90
C HIS A 89 7.43 1.29 4.20
N ARG A 90 7.79 2.02 3.14
CA ARG A 90 8.30 3.40 3.22
C ARG A 90 7.19 4.44 3.07
N THR A 91 6.03 4.03 2.57
CA THR A 91 4.85 4.85 2.29
C THR A 91 3.60 3.99 2.47
N ALA A 92 2.45 4.60 2.71
CA ALA A 92 1.18 3.90 2.86
C ALA A 92 0.86 3.01 1.65
N GLY A 93 0.45 1.77 1.88
CA GLY A 93 0.28 0.79 0.82
C GLY A 93 -0.18 -0.56 1.30
N GLY A 94 0.25 -1.61 0.60
CA GLY A 94 -0.05 -3.01 0.88
C GLY A 94 -1.19 -3.60 0.02
N THR A 95 -1.15 -4.90 -0.17
CA THR A 95 -2.17 -5.69 -0.91
C THR A 95 -3.23 -6.31 0.00
N GLY A 96 -3.02 -6.26 1.32
CA GLY A 96 -3.95 -6.78 2.33
C GLY A 96 -3.72 -8.24 2.68
N THR A 97 -2.60 -8.81 2.23
CA THR A 97 -2.17 -10.17 2.62
C THR A 97 -1.45 -10.14 3.96
N PHE A 98 -1.19 -11.30 4.57
CA PHE A 98 -0.44 -11.34 5.83
C PHE A 98 1.00 -10.82 5.67
N ASP A 99 1.65 -11.13 4.55
CA ASP A 99 3.04 -10.73 4.28
C ASP A 99 3.14 -9.28 3.80
N ASP A 100 2.08 -8.78 3.15
CA ASP A 100 1.96 -7.42 2.63
C ASP A 100 0.61 -6.80 3.07
N PRO A 101 0.44 -6.55 4.38
CA PRO A 101 -0.79 -6.01 4.97
C PRO A 101 -0.99 -4.55 4.57
N ILE A 102 -2.23 -4.06 4.58
CA ILE A 102 -2.51 -2.65 4.26
C ILE A 102 -2.11 -1.75 5.42
N THR A 103 -1.50 -0.60 5.14
CA THR A 103 -1.23 0.43 6.14
C THR A 103 -2.51 0.82 6.90
N MET A 104 -2.39 0.96 8.22
CA MET A 104 -3.45 1.42 9.10
C MET A 104 -2.88 2.45 10.07
N ALA A 105 -3.73 3.39 10.45
CA ALA A 105 -3.44 4.38 11.47
C ALA A 105 -4.26 4.13 12.74
N THR A 106 -3.63 4.32 13.90
CA THR A 106 -4.26 4.28 15.23
C THR A 106 -3.32 4.92 16.26
N ASP A 107 -3.63 4.83 17.55
CA ASP A 107 -2.71 5.21 18.63
C ASP A 107 -1.70 4.08 18.91
N VAL A 108 -0.40 4.40 19.01
CA VAL A 108 0.66 3.40 19.31
C VAL A 108 0.48 2.67 20.65
N ARG A 109 -0.31 3.23 21.58
CA ARG A 109 -0.67 2.61 22.86
C ARG A 109 -1.89 1.71 22.75
N GLU A 110 -2.67 1.80 21.66
CA GLU A 110 -3.75 0.87 21.30
C GLU A 110 -3.14 -0.36 20.63
N ILE A 111 -2.45 -0.14 19.50
CA ILE A 111 -1.73 -1.16 18.76
C ILE A 111 -0.31 -0.65 18.52
N PRO A 112 0.74 -1.34 19.02
CA PRO A 112 2.13 -0.93 18.77
C PRO A 112 2.46 -0.91 17.28
N VAL A 113 3.42 -0.08 16.90
CA VAL A 113 3.98 -0.03 15.53
C VAL A 113 4.37 -1.42 15.05
N GLY A 114 3.94 -1.77 13.83
CA GLY A 114 4.11 -3.09 13.21
C GLY A 114 3.09 -4.14 13.65
N GLY A 115 2.21 -3.82 14.59
CA GLY A 115 1.12 -4.70 15.02
C GLY A 115 0.12 -4.97 13.90
N LEU A 116 -0.35 -6.22 13.81
CA LEU A 116 -1.28 -6.65 12.76
C LEU A 116 -2.72 -6.70 13.27
N VAL A 117 -3.62 -6.29 12.38
CA VAL A 117 -5.06 -6.43 12.51
C VAL A 117 -5.60 -7.16 11.30
N TYR A 118 -6.63 -7.98 11.47
CA TYR A 118 -7.42 -8.50 10.35
C TYR A 118 -8.85 -8.00 10.46
N SER A 119 -9.41 -7.58 9.33
CA SER A 119 -10.84 -7.23 9.23
C SER A 119 -11.60 -8.37 8.58
N PRO A 120 -12.42 -9.15 9.31
CA PRO A 120 -13.23 -10.21 8.71
C PRO A 120 -14.22 -9.70 7.66
N LYS A 121 -14.75 -8.49 7.84
CA LYS A 121 -15.68 -7.84 6.89
C LYS A 121 -15.00 -7.56 5.54
N LEU A 122 -13.75 -7.11 5.56
CA LEU A 122 -12.99 -6.79 4.35
C LEU A 122 -12.16 -7.97 3.83
N GLN A 123 -11.94 -9.00 4.64
CA GLN A 123 -11.02 -10.10 4.33
C GLN A 123 -9.63 -9.58 3.96
N ARG A 124 -9.05 -8.75 4.84
CA ARG A 124 -7.76 -8.09 4.63
C ARG A 124 -7.01 -7.95 5.94
N TYR A 125 -5.69 -8.10 5.88
CA TYR A 125 -4.77 -7.76 6.94
C TYR A 125 -4.34 -6.29 6.84
N PHE A 126 -4.11 -5.70 8.00
CA PHE A 126 -3.69 -4.33 8.20
C PHE A 126 -2.52 -4.29 9.17
N VAL A 127 -1.64 -3.29 9.03
CA VAL A 127 -0.47 -3.09 9.88
C VAL A 127 -0.44 -1.67 10.40
N MET A 128 -0.17 -1.51 11.70
CA MET A 128 -0.01 -0.19 12.30
C MET A 128 1.32 0.43 11.87
N GLU A 129 1.24 1.43 11.00
CA GLU A 129 2.39 2.14 10.43
C GLU A 129 2.22 3.66 10.41
N ASP A 130 1.07 4.17 10.82
CA ASP A 130 0.72 5.57 10.66
C ASP A 130 -0.09 6.15 11.84
N ASP A 131 -0.12 7.47 12.00
CA ASP A 131 -0.84 8.12 13.11
C ASP A 131 -2.21 8.66 12.67
N CYS A 132 -3.17 8.63 13.60
CA CYS A 132 -4.52 9.16 13.38
C CYS A 132 -4.90 10.06 14.56
N ALA A 133 -5.06 11.37 14.31
CA ALA A 133 -5.31 12.34 15.38
C ALA A 133 -6.60 12.05 16.18
N PRO A 134 -7.76 11.71 15.54
CA PRO A 134 -8.94 11.27 16.28
C PRO A 134 -8.69 10.02 17.12
N CYS A 135 -7.98 9.03 16.57
CA CYS A 135 -7.66 7.78 17.26
C CYS A 135 -6.83 8.03 18.52
N ILE A 136 -5.79 8.87 18.41
CA ILE A 136 -4.92 9.25 19.53
C ILE A 136 -5.69 9.99 20.64
N GLN A 137 -6.54 10.93 20.25
CA GLN A 137 -7.36 11.69 21.19
C GLN A 137 -8.34 10.77 21.93
N GLU A 138 -9.05 9.92 21.21
CA GLU A 138 -10.07 9.01 21.77
C GLU A 138 -9.44 7.94 22.66
N TRP A 139 -8.29 7.38 22.26
CA TRP A 139 -7.54 6.44 23.08
C TRP A 139 -6.99 7.10 24.36
N GLY A 140 -6.50 8.34 24.25
CA GLY A 140 -6.04 9.13 25.38
C GLY A 140 -7.15 9.44 26.39
N ALA A 141 -8.35 9.73 25.89
CA ALA A 141 -9.49 10.12 26.72
C ALA A 141 -10.14 8.94 27.46
N SER A 142 -10.34 7.81 26.78
CA SER A 142 -11.17 6.72 27.33
C SER A 142 -10.80 5.32 26.88
N LYS A 143 -9.65 5.11 26.23
CA LYS A 143 -9.25 3.81 25.66
C LYS A 143 -10.28 3.26 24.67
N LYS A 144 -10.95 4.17 23.96
CA LYS A 144 -11.89 3.82 22.91
C LYS A 144 -11.10 3.34 21.70
N ALA A 145 -11.27 2.07 21.34
CA ALA A 145 -10.58 1.46 20.22
C ALA A 145 -11.04 2.10 18.89
N HIS A 146 -10.09 2.61 18.12
CA HIS A 146 -10.34 3.26 16.83
C HIS A 146 -9.15 3.04 15.89
N VAL A 147 -9.45 2.44 14.75
CA VAL A 147 -8.50 2.25 13.65
C VAL A 147 -9.00 2.94 12.38
N ALA A 148 -8.08 3.52 11.62
CA ALA A 148 -8.33 4.07 10.29
C ALA A 148 -7.57 3.25 9.24
N PHE A 149 -8.29 2.68 8.27
CA PHE A 149 -7.71 1.83 7.24
C PHE A 149 -7.39 2.62 5.96
N TRP A 150 -6.17 2.48 5.44
CA TRP A 150 -5.77 3.10 4.18
C TRP A 150 -6.53 2.49 3.00
N ILE A 151 -7.10 3.33 2.12
CA ILE A 151 -7.82 2.84 0.92
C ILE A 151 -7.09 3.06 -0.39
N GLY A 152 -6.06 3.92 -0.41
CA GLY A 152 -5.21 4.13 -1.57
C GLY A 152 -4.78 5.58 -1.79
N GLY A 153 -3.93 5.81 -2.79
CA GLY A 153 -3.38 7.12 -3.14
C GLY A 153 -4.35 8.07 -3.85
N GLY A 154 -5.67 7.88 -3.70
CA GLY A 154 -6.68 8.70 -4.36
C GLY A 154 -6.69 10.13 -3.80
N THR A 155 -6.68 11.13 -4.68
CA THR A 155 -6.84 12.55 -4.35
C THR A 155 -8.02 13.20 -5.07
N ASP A 156 -8.79 12.41 -5.81
CA ASP A 156 -9.96 12.89 -6.54
C ASP A 156 -11.21 12.94 -5.64
N ALA A 157 -12.18 13.76 -6.02
CA ALA A 157 -13.35 14.05 -5.20
C ALA A 157 -14.24 12.83 -4.85
N ARG A 158 -14.04 11.66 -5.47
CA ARG A 158 -14.82 10.45 -5.17
C ARG A 158 -14.23 9.64 -4.02
N VAL A 159 -13.00 9.90 -3.60
CA VAL A 159 -12.32 9.13 -2.54
C VAL A 159 -13.02 9.30 -1.20
N ALA A 160 -13.42 10.54 -0.84
CA ALA A 160 -14.18 10.83 0.38
C ALA A 160 -15.51 10.04 0.45
N ALA A 161 -16.22 9.92 -0.69
CA ALA A 161 -17.45 9.13 -0.73
C ALA A 161 -17.19 7.63 -0.54
N CYS A 162 -16.01 7.13 -0.95
CA CYS A 162 -15.60 5.76 -0.68
C CYS A 162 -15.32 5.56 0.82
N GLU A 163 -14.55 6.46 1.43
CA GLU A 163 -14.24 6.43 2.88
C GLU A 163 -15.52 6.42 3.72
N ASP A 164 -16.45 7.32 3.40
CA ASP A 164 -17.75 7.41 4.06
C ASP A 164 -18.56 6.12 3.91
N SER A 165 -18.58 5.51 2.72
CA SER A 165 -19.35 4.29 2.45
C SER A 165 -18.82 3.06 3.18
N LEU A 166 -17.51 3.01 3.43
CA LEU A 166 -16.85 1.90 4.12
C LEU A 166 -16.92 2.07 5.65
N THR A 167 -16.89 3.32 6.12
CA THR A 167 -16.92 3.71 7.53
C THR A 167 -18.17 3.15 8.22
N SER A 168 -17.96 2.50 9.35
CA SER A 168 -19.05 1.88 10.11
C SER A 168 -19.57 2.85 11.17
N ALA A 169 -20.89 3.09 11.20
CA ALA A 169 -21.52 3.98 12.17
C ALA A 169 -21.46 3.48 13.63
N ARG A 170 -21.11 2.21 13.84
CA ARG A 170 -20.95 1.58 15.15
C ARG A 170 -19.65 0.77 15.17
N PRO A 171 -19.08 0.50 16.35
CA PRO A 171 -17.94 -0.39 16.47
C PRO A 171 -18.22 -1.76 15.84
N VAL A 172 -17.23 -2.28 15.12
CA VAL A 172 -17.26 -3.59 14.47
C VAL A 172 -16.12 -4.47 14.98
N ALA A 173 -16.28 -5.79 14.81
CA ALA A 173 -15.25 -6.74 15.19
C ALA A 173 -14.06 -6.68 14.22
N ILE A 174 -12.86 -6.59 14.78
CA ILE A 174 -11.57 -6.81 14.13
C ILE A 174 -10.76 -7.82 14.95
N GLU A 175 -9.81 -8.49 14.32
CA GLU A 175 -8.92 -9.43 15.01
C GLU A 175 -7.55 -8.80 15.20
N TYR A 176 -7.13 -8.61 16.44
CA TYR A 176 -5.78 -8.17 16.77
C TYR A 176 -4.84 -9.37 16.93
N ASP A 177 -3.62 -9.23 16.39
CA ASP A 177 -2.62 -10.29 16.31
C ASP A 177 -3.15 -11.57 15.62
N PRO A 178 -3.73 -11.47 14.41
CA PRO A 178 -4.29 -12.60 13.69
C PRO A 178 -3.21 -13.57 13.19
N PRO A 179 -3.52 -14.87 13.04
CA PRO A 179 -2.62 -15.81 12.37
C PRO A 179 -2.57 -15.53 10.85
N PRO A 180 -1.54 -16.03 10.14
CA PRO A 180 -1.55 -16.09 8.69
C PRO A 180 -2.61 -17.08 8.18
N GLY A 181 -2.95 -16.99 6.90
CA GLY A 181 -3.80 -17.97 6.21
C GLY A 181 -5.31 -17.71 6.31
N LEU A 182 -5.74 -16.58 6.86
CA LEU A 182 -7.14 -16.14 6.76
C LEU A 182 -7.47 -15.77 5.30
N PRO A 183 -8.75 -15.83 4.88
CA PRO A 183 -9.16 -15.44 3.54
C PRO A 183 -8.73 -14.02 3.20
N VAL A 184 -8.25 -13.79 1.97
CA VAL A 184 -7.83 -12.45 1.52
C VAL A 184 -8.54 -12.05 0.24
N ASP A 185 -9.13 -10.86 0.23
CA ASP A 185 -9.56 -10.14 -0.96
C ASP A 185 -8.52 -9.08 -1.33
N THR A 186 -7.76 -9.32 -2.39
CA THR A 186 -6.68 -8.43 -2.83
C THR A 186 -7.13 -7.34 -3.81
N ARG A 187 -8.45 -7.18 -4.05
CA ARG A 187 -8.94 -6.03 -4.81
C ARG A 187 -8.55 -4.73 -4.07
N PRO A 188 -8.23 -3.64 -4.79
CA PRO A 188 -8.03 -2.36 -4.12
C PRO A 188 -9.32 -1.92 -3.43
N LEU A 189 -9.21 -1.29 -2.25
CA LEU A 189 -10.37 -0.63 -1.61
C LEU A 189 -10.78 0.61 -2.40
N TYR A 190 -9.82 1.32 -2.99
CA TYR A 190 -10.06 2.40 -3.93
C TYR A 190 -9.04 2.43 -5.06
N ALA A 191 -9.51 2.55 -6.31
CA ALA A 191 -8.65 2.73 -7.48
C ALA A 191 -9.44 3.33 -8.65
N ASN A 192 -8.84 4.29 -9.35
CA ASN A 192 -9.39 4.87 -10.60
C ASN A 192 -10.84 5.36 -10.46
N GLY A 193 -11.18 6.05 -9.36
CA GLY A 193 -12.53 6.57 -9.15
C GLY A 193 -13.55 5.52 -8.70
N ARG A 194 -13.12 4.30 -8.38
CA ARG A 194 -13.97 3.19 -7.97
C ARG A 194 -13.63 2.71 -6.56
N CYS A 195 -14.68 2.38 -5.82
CA CYS A 195 -14.64 1.90 -4.44
C CYS A 195 -15.00 0.41 -4.35
N TRP A 196 -14.39 -0.32 -3.41
CA TRP A 196 -14.70 -1.72 -3.11
C TRP A 196 -14.66 -2.01 -1.61
N PRO A 197 -15.45 -3.00 -1.13
CA PRO A 197 -16.52 -3.68 -1.87
C PRO A 197 -17.61 -2.68 -2.30
N ALA A 198 -18.20 -2.88 -3.47
CA ALA A 198 -19.32 -2.04 -3.89
C ALA A 198 -20.50 -2.29 -2.94
N THR A 199 -20.94 -1.24 -2.24
CA THR A 199 -22.11 -1.25 -1.36
C THR A 199 -23.41 -1.14 -2.14
#